data_AF-A0A7I7M8P2-F1
#
_entry.id   AF-A0A7I7M8P2-F1
#
_cell.length_a   1.000
_cell.length_b   1.000
_cell.length_c   1.000
_cell.angle_alpha   90.00
_cell.angle_beta   90.00
_cell.angle_gamma   90.00
#
_symmetry.space_group_name_H-M   'P 1'
#
loop_
_entity.id
_entity.type
_entity.pdbx_description
1 polymer ?
#
loop_
_entity_poly.entity_id
_entity_poly.type
_entity_poly.pdbx_seq_one_letter_code
_entity_poly.pdbx_strand_id
1 'polypeptide(L)'
;MSGTDLQAAVAALVDAVDTLAGCDSDLATGTELVEVLDELETVWCRLPALRHRLLARLQVETTPQQMGAKNWKDVLAIRWRITTAEAHRRLGDAALLALRQPVTGPPLPPILPAVAVAQEQGLINAEHVEVIRKAVDKLPGFVDAVTREQFEVDLVRTAVGAGPKDVENAADLTLFLLDQDGPAPDDTERARTRGVTKGKQRRDAMTDLAARLTPEAWAVFEVLFAKYAAPGMCNPADPEPCTSGTPTQAQIDNDHRSLAQRQHDALLAIGRIALMSGEVGHLNGYRWR
;
A
#
# COMPACT_ATOMS: atom_id res chain seq x y z
N MET A 1 -15.54 20.15 -28.28
CA MET A 1 -16.24 20.40 -27.02
C MET A 1 -15.57 21.56 -26.33
N SER A 2 -16.29 22.67 -26.21
CA SER A 2 -15.84 23.88 -25.53
C SER A 2 -15.91 23.69 -24.00
N GLY A 3 -15.26 24.58 -23.23
CA GLY A 3 -15.34 24.54 -21.76
C GLY A 3 -16.77 24.69 -21.23
N THR A 4 -17.62 25.43 -21.94
CA THR A 4 -19.04 25.63 -21.61
C THR A 4 -19.87 24.35 -21.82
N ASP A 5 -19.57 23.57 -22.85
CA ASP A 5 -20.25 22.29 -23.10
C ASP A 5 -20.00 21.28 -21.96
N LEU A 6 -18.76 21.23 -21.46
CA LEU A 6 -18.39 20.35 -20.34
C LEU A 6 -19.09 20.76 -19.04
N GLN A 7 -19.20 22.07 -18.77
CA GLN A 7 -19.92 22.58 -17.60
C GLN A 7 -21.40 22.26 -17.67
N ALA A 8 -22.03 22.41 -18.84
CA ALA A 8 -23.42 22.04 -19.04
C ALA A 8 -23.67 20.54 -18.83
N ALA A 9 -22.77 19.68 -19.32
CA ALA A 9 -22.87 18.23 -19.09
C ALA A 9 -22.75 17.84 -17.61
N VAL A 10 -21.85 18.50 -16.86
CA VAL A 10 -21.73 18.29 -15.40
C VAL A 10 -22.97 18.79 -14.67
N ALA A 11 -23.54 19.93 -15.07
CA ALA A 11 -24.79 20.43 -14.48
C ALA A 11 -25.94 19.44 -14.69
N ALA A 12 -26.09 18.88 -15.90
CA ALA A 12 -27.10 17.86 -16.18
C ALA A 12 -26.92 16.58 -15.34
N LEU A 13 -25.67 16.18 -15.08
CA LEU A 13 -25.38 15.06 -14.16
C LEU A 13 -25.82 15.38 -12.72
N VAL A 14 -25.54 16.59 -12.24
CA VAL A 14 -25.98 17.02 -10.90
C VAL A 14 -27.50 17.02 -10.80
N ASP A 15 -28.20 17.59 -11.78
CA ASP A 15 -29.67 17.62 -11.82
C ASP A 15 -30.28 16.21 -11.84
N ALA A 16 -29.65 15.26 -12.55
CA ALA A 16 -30.07 13.87 -12.57
C ALA A 16 -29.90 13.18 -11.21
N VAL A 17 -28.81 13.46 -10.49
CA VAL A 17 -28.59 12.97 -9.12
C VAL A 17 -29.64 13.55 -8.16
N ASP A 18 -29.91 14.85 -8.25
CA ASP A 18 -30.92 15.50 -7.41
C ASP A 18 -32.33 14.95 -7.69
N THR A 19 -32.63 14.64 -8.97
CA THR A 19 -33.88 13.99 -9.35
C THR A 19 -34.01 12.59 -8.74
N LEU A 20 -32.96 11.77 -8.86
CA LEU A 20 -32.94 10.41 -8.28
C LEU A 20 -33.06 10.44 -6.74
N ALA A 21 -32.41 11.39 -6.08
CA ALA A 21 -32.51 11.58 -4.63
C ALA A 21 -33.91 12.00 -4.16
N GLY A 22 -34.72 12.57 -5.06
CA GLY A 22 -36.12 12.93 -4.79
C GLY A 22 -37.14 11.83 -5.11
N CYS A 23 -36.73 10.71 -5.69
CA CYS A 23 -37.63 9.59 -5.99
C CYS A 23 -37.96 8.78 -4.73
N ASP A 24 -39.23 8.41 -4.59
CA ASP A 24 -39.68 7.46 -3.58
C ASP A 24 -39.47 6.02 -4.09
N SER A 25 -39.06 5.12 -3.19
CA SER A 25 -38.81 3.71 -3.46
C SER A 25 -39.82 2.77 -2.80
N ASP A 26 -40.80 3.30 -2.06
CA ASP A 26 -41.75 2.52 -1.26
C ASP A 26 -42.58 1.51 -2.06
N LEU A 27 -42.77 1.74 -3.36
CA LEU A 27 -43.50 0.85 -4.26
C LEU A 27 -42.58 0.02 -5.18
N ALA A 28 -41.26 0.20 -5.11
CA ALA A 28 -40.32 -0.55 -5.92
C ALA A 28 -40.18 -2.00 -5.43
N THR A 29 -40.18 -2.92 -6.38
CA THR A 29 -39.91 -4.34 -6.12
C THR A 29 -38.41 -4.58 -5.95
N GLY A 30 -38.04 -5.70 -5.32
CA GLY A 30 -36.63 -6.08 -5.17
C GLY A 30 -35.87 -6.16 -6.49
N THR A 31 -36.51 -6.64 -7.57
CA THR A 31 -35.89 -6.71 -8.90
C THR A 31 -35.62 -5.32 -9.47
N GLU A 32 -36.60 -4.41 -9.39
CA GLU A 32 -36.44 -3.02 -9.86
C GLU A 32 -35.33 -2.29 -9.08
N LEU A 33 -35.23 -2.53 -7.78
CA LEU A 33 -34.15 -1.95 -6.95
C LEU A 33 -32.78 -2.48 -7.36
N VAL A 34 -32.65 -3.77 -7.66
CA VAL A 34 -31.38 -4.35 -8.14
C VAL A 34 -30.98 -3.74 -9.49
N GLU A 35 -31.91 -3.65 -10.45
CA GLU A 35 -31.64 -3.05 -11.76
C GLU A 35 -31.16 -1.59 -11.63
N VAL A 36 -31.81 -0.80 -10.75
CA VAL A 36 -31.39 0.58 -10.48
C VAL A 36 -30.00 0.63 -9.82
N LEU A 37 -29.72 -0.26 -8.87
CA LEU A 37 -28.41 -0.32 -8.21
C LEU A 37 -27.29 -0.71 -9.19
N ASP A 38 -27.56 -1.63 -10.11
CA ASP A 38 -26.59 -2.06 -11.13
C ASP A 38 -26.25 -0.92 -12.11
N GLU A 39 -27.26 -0.14 -12.53
CA GLU A 39 -27.04 1.04 -13.38
C GLU A 39 -26.28 2.15 -12.63
N LEU A 40 -26.61 2.38 -11.36
CA LEU A 40 -25.89 3.34 -10.51
C LEU A 40 -24.42 2.94 -10.31
N GLU A 41 -24.15 1.65 -10.09
CA GLU A 41 -22.79 1.14 -9.95
C GLU A 41 -22.02 1.28 -11.27
N THR A 42 -22.67 1.04 -12.42
CA THR A 42 -22.08 1.27 -13.74
C THR A 42 -21.68 2.74 -13.92
N VAL A 43 -22.54 3.68 -13.52
CA VAL A 43 -22.20 5.12 -13.53
C VAL A 43 -21.02 5.39 -12.60
N TRP A 44 -21.04 4.86 -11.39
CA TRP A 44 -19.98 5.05 -10.40
C TRP A 44 -18.63 4.55 -10.91
N CYS A 45 -18.60 3.40 -11.58
CA CYS A 45 -17.40 2.83 -12.18
C CYS A 45 -16.80 3.71 -13.30
N ARG A 46 -17.63 4.48 -14.02
CA ARG A 46 -17.21 5.33 -15.14
C ARG A 46 -16.70 6.72 -14.70
N LEU A 47 -17.18 7.24 -13.58
CA LEU A 47 -16.79 8.56 -13.07
C LEU A 47 -15.26 8.72 -12.85
N PRO A 48 -14.52 7.72 -12.31
CA PRO A 48 -13.07 7.74 -12.26
C PRO A 48 -12.40 8.01 -13.61
N ALA A 49 -12.82 7.36 -14.69
CA ALA A 49 -12.21 7.53 -16.02
C ALA A 49 -12.37 8.97 -16.53
N LEU A 50 -13.56 9.56 -16.35
CA LEU A 50 -13.81 10.98 -16.66
C LEU A 50 -12.88 11.89 -15.85
N ARG A 51 -12.75 11.62 -14.54
CA ARG A 51 -11.84 12.35 -13.65
C ARG A 51 -10.38 12.23 -14.11
N HIS A 52 -9.92 11.06 -14.53
CA HIS A 52 -8.55 10.85 -15.02
C HIS A 52 -8.27 11.73 -16.24
N ARG A 53 -9.18 11.76 -17.23
CA ARG A 53 -9.07 12.64 -18.40
C ARG A 53 -9.02 14.12 -18.04
N LEU A 54 -9.88 14.57 -17.14
CA LEU A 54 -9.91 15.98 -16.71
C LEU A 54 -8.66 16.37 -15.93
N LEU A 55 -8.16 15.48 -15.05
CA LEU A 55 -6.92 15.69 -14.32
C LEU A 55 -5.72 15.76 -15.28
N ALA A 56 -5.61 14.82 -16.23
CA ALA A 56 -4.52 14.83 -17.21
C ALA A 56 -4.52 16.13 -18.04
N ARG A 57 -5.70 16.60 -18.47
CA ARG A 57 -5.81 17.88 -19.18
C ARG A 57 -5.44 19.07 -18.30
N LEU A 58 -5.90 19.09 -17.05
CA LEU A 58 -5.58 20.14 -16.08
C LEU A 58 -4.06 20.22 -15.83
N GLN A 59 -3.38 19.08 -15.75
CA GLN A 59 -1.92 19.01 -15.56
C GLN A 59 -1.11 19.54 -16.74
N VAL A 60 -1.70 19.62 -17.94
CA VAL A 60 -1.09 20.25 -19.12
C VAL A 60 -1.28 21.77 -19.10
N GLU A 61 -2.44 22.24 -18.62
CA GLU A 61 -2.82 23.66 -18.67
C GLU A 61 -2.24 24.50 -17.53
N THR A 62 -1.86 23.88 -16.41
CA THR A 62 -1.34 24.62 -15.26
C THR A 62 -0.37 23.80 -14.43
N THR A 63 0.22 24.44 -13.43
CA THR A 63 1.14 23.84 -12.46
C THR A 63 0.55 23.90 -11.04
N PRO A 64 0.98 23.03 -10.12
CA PRO A 64 0.54 23.10 -8.72
C PRO A 64 0.79 24.47 -8.09
N GLN A 65 1.91 25.11 -8.44
CA GLN A 65 2.32 26.40 -7.89
C GLN A 65 1.39 27.52 -8.34
N GLN A 66 0.96 27.52 -9.60
CA GLN A 66 -0.06 28.45 -10.11
C GLN A 66 -1.43 28.22 -9.44
N MET A 67 -1.69 27.00 -8.96
CA MET A 67 -2.87 26.67 -8.16
C MET A 67 -2.69 26.87 -6.64
N GLY A 68 -1.56 27.46 -6.21
CA GLY A 68 -1.30 27.81 -4.81
C GLY A 68 -0.83 26.64 -3.93
N ALA A 69 -0.30 25.56 -4.50
CA ALA A 69 0.19 24.41 -3.75
C ALA A 69 1.60 23.97 -4.18
N LYS A 70 2.32 23.25 -3.31
CA LYS A 70 3.68 22.79 -3.58
C LYS A 70 3.74 21.59 -4.55
N ASN A 71 2.68 20.80 -4.66
CA ASN A 71 2.56 19.64 -5.54
C ASN A 71 1.08 19.31 -5.81
N TRP A 72 0.80 18.48 -6.83
CA TRP A 72 -0.57 18.09 -7.22
C TRP A 72 -1.35 17.37 -6.13
N LYS A 73 -0.68 16.56 -5.30
CA LYS A 73 -1.31 15.84 -4.19
C LYS A 73 -1.93 16.83 -3.19
N ASP A 74 -1.25 17.92 -2.90
CA ASP A 74 -1.76 18.97 -2.02
C ASP A 74 -2.87 19.79 -2.68
N VAL A 75 -2.79 20.05 -4.00
CA VAL A 75 -3.92 20.67 -4.75
C VAL A 75 -5.20 19.87 -4.54
N LEU A 76 -5.15 18.55 -4.76
CA LEU A 76 -6.35 17.70 -4.64
C LEU A 76 -6.79 17.53 -3.19
N ALA A 77 -5.85 17.29 -2.27
CA ALA A 77 -6.16 17.13 -0.85
C ALA A 77 -6.88 18.37 -0.28
N ILE A 78 -6.43 19.57 -0.63
CA ILE A 78 -7.04 20.83 -0.18
C ILE A 78 -8.38 21.06 -0.88
N ARG A 79 -8.43 20.98 -2.22
CA ARG A 79 -9.63 21.32 -2.99
C ARG A 79 -10.77 20.34 -2.79
N TRP A 80 -10.48 19.05 -2.67
CA TRP A 80 -11.48 18.00 -2.53
C TRP A 80 -11.63 17.49 -1.09
N ARG A 81 -10.85 18.03 -0.15
CA ARG A 81 -10.89 17.64 1.29
C ARG A 81 -10.65 16.14 1.50
N ILE A 82 -9.74 15.57 0.73
CA ILE A 82 -9.34 14.16 0.80
C ILE A 82 -7.97 14.01 1.45
N THR A 83 -7.64 12.80 1.90
CA THR A 83 -6.31 12.50 2.43
C THR A 83 -5.26 12.62 1.32
N THR A 84 -4.02 12.89 1.71
CA THR A 84 -2.90 12.91 0.76
C THR A 84 -2.65 11.53 0.13
N ALA A 85 -2.96 10.44 0.84
CA ALA A 85 -2.91 9.08 0.30
C ALA A 85 -3.94 8.88 -0.83
N GLU A 86 -5.17 9.31 -0.61
CA GLU A 86 -6.23 9.22 -1.63
C GLU A 86 -5.93 10.12 -2.84
N ALA A 87 -5.44 11.34 -2.61
CA ALA A 87 -5.00 12.22 -3.68
C ALA A 87 -3.86 11.60 -4.51
N HIS A 88 -2.89 10.95 -3.85
CA HIS A 88 -1.80 10.26 -4.52
C HIS A 88 -2.29 9.07 -5.33
N ARG A 89 -3.18 8.24 -4.78
CA ARG A 89 -3.81 7.12 -5.48
C ARG A 89 -4.49 7.59 -6.77
N ARG A 90 -5.35 8.59 -6.66
CA ARG A 90 -6.09 9.17 -7.81
C ARG A 90 -5.19 9.75 -8.89
N LEU A 91 -4.05 10.33 -8.51
CA LEU A 91 -3.04 10.83 -9.45
C LEU A 91 -2.27 9.69 -10.12
N GLY A 92 -1.96 8.62 -9.38
CA GLY A 92 -1.37 7.41 -9.92
C GLY A 92 -2.27 6.75 -10.95
N ASP A 93 -3.56 6.58 -10.63
CA ASP A 93 -4.55 6.04 -11.55
C ASP A 93 -4.68 6.90 -12.81
N ALA A 94 -4.71 8.24 -12.66
CA ALA A 94 -4.75 9.14 -13.81
C ALA A 94 -3.50 9.01 -14.70
N ALA A 95 -2.31 8.85 -14.12
CA ALA A 95 -1.07 8.69 -14.88
C ALA A 95 -1.02 7.38 -15.68
N LEU A 96 -1.71 6.34 -15.20
CA LEU A 96 -1.77 5.03 -15.85
C LEU A 96 -2.88 4.92 -16.88
N LEU A 97 -4.05 5.51 -16.59
CA LEU A 97 -5.29 5.25 -17.32
C LEU A 97 -5.74 6.40 -18.24
N ALA A 98 -5.23 7.62 -18.04
CA ALA A 98 -5.54 8.71 -18.95
C ALA A 98 -4.69 8.65 -20.23
N LEU A 99 -5.20 9.25 -21.31
CA LEU A 99 -4.38 9.59 -22.48
C LEU A 99 -3.18 10.42 -22.05
N ARG A 100 -2.00 10.05 -22.54
CA ARG A 100 -0.74 10.71 -22.19
C ARG A 100 -0.43 11.77 -23.22
N GLN A 101 -0.15 12.98 -22.75
CA GLN A 101 0.21 14.09 -23.63
C GLN A 101 1.75 14.21 -23.70
N PRO A 102 2.41 13.82 -24.80
CA PRO A 102 3.84 14.04 -24.93
C PRO A 102 4.14 15.53 -25.12
N VAL A 103 5.38 15.94 -24.84
CA VAL A 103 5.85 17.33 -25.02
C VAL A 103 5.72 17.78 -26.48
N THR A 104 5.92 16.85 -27.42
CA THR A 104 5.70 17.04 -28.85
C THR A 104 5.03 15.80 -29.43
N GLY A 105 4.13 16.00 -30.39
CA GLY A 105 3.44 14.90 -31.09
C GLY A 105 1.99 14.67 -30.65
N PRO A 106 1.33 13.67 -31.26
CA PRO A 106 -0.06 13.32 -30.94
C PRO A 106 -0.18 12.69 -29.54
N PRO A 107 -1.38 12.70 -28.93
CA PRO A 107 -1.63 11.98 -27.69
C PRO A 107 -1.25 10.50 -27.80
N LEU A 108 -0.62 9.98 -26.75
CA LEU A 108 -0.24 8.57 -26.62
C LEU A 108 -1.32 7.80 -25.85
N PRO A 109 -1.48 6.49 -26.14
CA PRO A 109 -2.41 5.65 -25.39
C PRO A 109 -2.04 5.58 -23.90
N PRO A 110 -2.99 5.22 -23.03
CA PRO A 110 -2.73 4.95 -21.62
C PRO A 110 -1.62 3.90 -21.43
N ILE A 111 -1.03 3.84 -20.24
CA ILE A 111 -0.06 2.79 -19.89
C ILE A 111 -0.76 1.43 -19.78
N LEU A 112 -1.99 1.44 -19.25
CA LEU A 112 -2.86 0.27 -19.16
C LEU A 112 -4.11 0.48 -20.03
N PRO A 113 -4.00 0.31 -21.36
CA PRO A 113 -5.08 0.61 -22.30
C PRO A 113 -6.33 -0.28 -22.11
N ALA A 114 -6.18 -1.57 -21.78
CA ALA A 114 -7.32 -2.46 -21.59
C ALA A 114 -8.09 -2.10 -20.30
N VAL A 115 -7.35 -1.77 -19.23
CA VAL A 115 -7.94 -1.29 -17.96
C VAL A 115 -8.68 0.02 -18.18
N ALA A 116 -8.09 0.96 -18.93
CA ALA A 116 -8.72 2.24 -19.22
C ALA A 116 -10.05 2.06 -19.97
N VAL A 117 -10.08 1.23 -21.02
CA VAL A 117 -11.31 0.94 -21.78
C VAL A 117 -12.38 0.28 -20.91
N ALA A 118 -12.01 -0.72 -20.11
CA ALA A 118 -12.97 -1.41 -19.25
C ALA A 118 -13.57 -0.47 -18.19
N GLN A 119 -12.77 0.44 -17.62
CA GLN A 119 -13.26 1.44 -16.68
C GLN A 119 -14.14 2.51 -17.36
N GLU A 120 -13.80 2.96 -18.57
CA GLU A 120 -14.63 3.90 -19.35
C GLU A 120 -16.02 3.33 -19.69
N GLN A 121 -16.11 2.01 -19.83
CA GLN A 121 -17.35 1.28 -20.05
C GLN A 121 -18.09 0.92 -18.75
N GLY A 122 -17.49 1.12 -17.58
CA GLY A 122 -18.09 0.80 -16.29
C GLY A 122 -18.05 -0.68 -15.91
N LEU A 123 -17.23 -1.48 -16.62
CA LEU A 123 -17.15 -2.93 -16.41
C LEU A 123 -16.27 -3.32 -15.22
N ILE A 124 -15.42 -2.40 -14.74
CA ILE A 124 -14.54 -2.62 -13.60
C ILE A 124 -14.55 -1.42 -12.65
N ASN A 125 -14.51 -1.72 -11.35
CA ASN A 125 -14.46 -0.72 -10.30
C ASN A 125 -13.02 -0.35 -9.92
N ALA A 126 -12.86 0.55 -8.94
CA ALA A 126 -11.55 1.01 -8.49
C ALA A 126 -10.70 -0.08 -7.80
N GLU A 127 -11.32 -1.11 -7.22
CA GLU A 127 -10.61 -2.22 -6.59
C GLU A 127 -9.99 -3.14 -7.66
N HIS A 128 -10.73 -3.44 -8.73
CA HIS A 128 -10.19 -4.14 -9.90
C HIS A 128 -8.98 -3.40 -10.47
N VAL A 129 -9.09 -2.09 -10.66
CA VAL A 129 -7.96 -1.27 -11.15
C VAL A 129 -6.74 -1.38 -10.23
N GLU A 130 -6.94 -1.28 -8.92
CA GLU A 130 -5.86 -1.38 -7.93
C GLU A 130 -5.16 -2.75 -7.98
N VAL A 131 -5.94 -3.84 -8.06
CA VAL A 131 -5.40 -5.21 -8.15
C VAL A 131 -4.62 -5.40 -9.45
N ILE A 132 -5.18 -4.99 -10.59
CA ILE A 132 -4.52 -5.14 -11.90
C ILE A 132 -3.24 -4.31 -11.95
N ARG A 133 -3.26 -3.08 -11.44
CA ARG A 133 -2.05 -2.24 -11.35
C ARG A 133 -0.95 -2.95 -10.56
N LYS A 134 -1.27 -3.45 -9.36
CA LYS A 134 -0.30 -4.18 -8.53
C LYS A 134 0.23 -5.42 -9.24
N ALA A 135 -0.63 -6.14 -9.96
CA ALA A 135 -0.23 -7.32 -10.71
C ALA A 135 0.75 -6.98 -11.84
N VAL A 136 0.46 -5.94 -12.62
CA VAL A 136 1.33 -5.48 -13.71
C VAL A 136 2.66 -4.94 -13.18
N ASP A 137 2.66 -4.23 -12.04
CA ASP A 137 3.87 -3.75 -11.38
C ASP A 137 4.79 -4.90 -10.90
N LYS A 138 4.23 -6.09 -10.64
CA LYS A 138 4.98 -7.30 -10.26
C LYS A 138 5.60 -8.04 -11.46
N LEU A 139 5.26 -7.68 -12.71
CA LEU A 139 5.77 -8.40 -13.88
C LEU A 139 7.31 -8.26 -14.01
N PRO A 140 8.05 -9.39 -14.09
CA PRO A 140 9.50 -9.37 -14.18
C PRO A 140 10.02 -8.56 -15.37
N GLY A 141 11.15 -7.87 -15.20
CA GLY A 141 11.73 -7.00 -16.22
C GLY A 141 12.10 -7.71 -17.54
N PHE A 142 12.29 -9.04 -17.51
CA PHE A 142 12.57 -9.85 -18.70
C PHE A 142 11.34 -10.14 -19.56
N VAL A 143 10.13 -9.91 -19.05
CA VAL A 143 8.87 -10.12 -19.80
C VAL A 143 8.75 -9.04 -20.88
N ASP A 144 8.62 -9.48 -22.13
CA ASP A 144 8.50 -8.61 -23.29
C ASP A 144 7.16 -7.84 -23.33
N ALA A 145 7.10 -6.79 -24.14
CA ALA A 145 5.94 -5.90 -24.20
C ALA A 145 4.65 -6.61 -24.63
N VAL A 146 4.72 -7.57 -25.57
CA VAL A 146 3.54 -8.28 -26.07
C VAL A 146 2.94 -9.14 -24.96
N THR A 147 3.80 -9.87 -24.23
CA THR A 147 3.38 -10.67 -23.08
C THR A 147 2.80 -9.80 -21.95
N ARG A 148 3.37 -8.60 -21.72
CA ARG A 148 2.82 -7.63 -20.74
C ARG A 148 1.43 -7.14 -21.13
N GLU A 149 1.22 -6.81 -22.40
CA GLU A 149 -0.09 -6.38 -22.92
C GLU A 149 -1.12 -7.51 -22.81
N GLN A 150 -0.73 -8.74 -23.16
CA GLN A 150 -1.61 -9.92 -23.05
C GLN A 150 -2.00 -10.20 -21.59
N PHE A 151 -1.06 -10.09 -20.66
CA PHE A 151 -1.32 -10.22 -19.22
C PHE A 151 -2.36 -9.22 -18.73
N GLU A 152 -2.25 -7.94 -19.13
CA GLU A 152 -3.25 -6.92 -18.79
C GLU A 152 -4.65 -7.30 -19.33
N VAL A 153 -4.73 -7.69 -20.61
CA VAL A 153 -5.99 -8.07 -21.27
C VAL A 153 -6.67 -9.26 -20.59
N ASP A 154 -5.89 -10.27 -20.19
CA ASP A 154 -6.45 -11.47 -19.54
C ASP A 154 -6.96 -11.17 -18.12
N LEU A 155 -6.28 -10.29 -17.38
CA LEU A 155 -6.78 -9.83 -16.08
C LEU A 155 -8.06 -8.99 -16.23
N VAL A 156 -8.13 -8.10 -17.23
CA VAL A 156 -9.36 -7.35 -17.52
C VAL A 156 -10.50 -8.30 -17.89
N ARG A 157 -10.25 -9.31 -18.74
CA ARG A 157 -11.26 -10.30 -19.11
C ARG A 157 -11.81 -11.04 -17.89
N THR A 158 -10.95 -11.35 -16.92
CA THR A 158 -11.35 -11.96 -15.65
C THR A 158 -12.18 -10.98 -14.81
N ALA A 159 -11.73 -9.72 -14.70
CA ALA A 159 -12.36 -8.69 -13.88
C ALA A 159 -13.77 -8.27 -14.34
N VAL A 160 -14.11 -8.48 -15.62
CA VAL A 160 -15.46 -8.21 -16.14
C VAL A 160 -16.52 -9.15 -15.55
N GLY A 161 -16.12 -10.36 -15.09
CA GLY A 161 -17.06 -11.38 -14.59
C GLY A 161 -16.78 -11.89 -13.18
N ALA A 162 -15.73 -11.41 -12.52
CA ALA A 162 -15.30 -11.91 -11.21
C ALA A 162 -14.86 -10.76 -10.29
N GLY A 163 -14.86 -11.01 -8.98
CA GLY A 163 -14.49 -10.00 -7.98
C GLY A 163 -12.98 -9.75 -7.91
N PRO A 164 -12.53 -8.70 -7.19
CA PRO A 164 -11.12 -8.32 -7.12
C PRO A 164 -10.21 -9.42 -6.58
N LYS A 165 -10.73 -10.28 -5.68
CA LYS A 165 -9.96 -11.39 -5.14
C LYS A 165 -9.66 -12.47 -6.17
N ASP A 166 -10.60 -12.75 -7.06
CA ASP A 166 -10.42 -13.74 -8.12
C ASP A 166 -9.42 -13.23 -9.18
N VAL A 167 -9.47 -11.93 -9.49
CA VAL A 167 -8.48 -11.27 -10.34
C VAL A 167 -7.09 -11.33 -9.71
N GLU A 168 -6.98 -11.09 -8.39
CA GLU A 168 -5.72 -11.21 -7.66
C GLU A 168 -5.17 -12.64 -7.71
N ASN A 169 -6.02 -13.65 -7.49
CA ASN A 169 -5.63 -15.06 -7.56
C ASN A 169 -5.18 -15.46 -8.98
N ALA A 170 -5.89 -14.99 -10.02
CA ALA A 170 -5.53 -15.24 -11.42
C ALA A 170 -4.20 -14.58 -11.79
N ALA A 171 -3.96 -13.35 -11.30
CA ALA A 171 -2.70 -12.64 -11.46
C ALA A 171 -1.54 -13.38 -10.76
N ASP A 172 -1.71 -13.76 -9.49
CA ASP A 172 -0.67 -14.44 -8.73
C ASP A 172 -0.31 -15.80 -9.36
N LEU A 173 -1.30 -16.56 -9.85
CA LEU A 173 -1.05 -17.80 -10.59
C LEU A 173 -0.24 -17.54 -11.87
N THR A 174 -0.63 -16.54 -12.65
CA THR A 174 0.04 -16.23 -13.92
C THR A 174 1.47 -15.73 -13.68
N LEU A 175 1.68 -14.88 -12.67
CA LEU A 175 3.01 -14.42 -12.26
C LEU A 175 3.89 -15.58 -11.78
N PHE A 176 3.33 -16.50 -11.00
CA PHE A 176 4.04 -17.71 -10.58
C PHE A 176 4.45 -18.58 -11.77
N LEU A 177 3.59 -18.74 -12.78
CA LEU A 177 3.92 -19.51 -13.97
C LEU A 177 4.96 -18.82 -14.86
N LEU A 178 5.01 -17.49 -14.86
CA LEU A 178 6.01 -16.69 -15.60
C LEU A 178 7.38 -16.68 -14.93
N ASP A 179 7.43 -16.79 -13.60
CA ASP A 179 8.66 -16.75 -12.81
C ASP A 179 8.55 -17.70 -11.60
N GLN A 180 8.75 -19.00 -11.85
CA GLN A 180 8.69 -20.04 -10.81
C GLN A 180 9.87 -19.99 -9.84
N ASP A 181 11.01 -19.45 -10.30
CA ASP A 181 12.22 -19.30 -9.50
C ASP A 181 12.18 -18.03 -8.63
N GLY A 182 11.37 -17.04 -9.02
CA GLY A 182 11.30 -15.72 -8.41
C GLY A 182 12.53 -14.87 -8.74
N PRO A 183 12.53 -13.57 -8.40
CA PRO A 183 13.70 -12.73 -8.59
C PRO A 183 14.87 -13.32 -7.78
N ALA A 184 16.00 -13.55 -8.45
CA ALA A 184 17.23 -13.97 -7.78
C ALA A 184 17.51 -13.00 -6.61
N PRO A 185 17.93 -13.50 -5.43
CA PRO A 185 18.18 -12.63 -4.29
C PRO A 185 19.21 -11.56 -4.64
N ASP A 186 18.77 -10.32 -4.85
CA ASP A 186 19.66 -9.21 -5.17
C ASP A 186 20.22 -8.61 -3.87
N ASP A 187 21.51 -8.85 -3.65
CA ASP A 187 22.21 -8.31 -2.50
C ASP A 187 22.33 -6.77 -2.56
N THR A 188 22.23 -6.17 -3.74
CA THR A 188 22.20 -4.70 -3.92
C THR A 188 20.89 -4.13 -3.39
N GLU A 189 19.75 -4.71 -3.79
CA GLU A 189 18.44 -4.32 -3.25
C GLU A 189 18.32 -4.62 -1.76
N ARG A 190 18.83 -5.77 -1.30
CA ARG A 190 18.88 -6.12 0.12
C ARG A 190 19.69 -5.09 0.91
N ALA A 191 20.84 -4.67 0.38
CA ALA A 191 21.64 -3.61 0.96
C ALA A 191 20.86 -2.28 0.98
N ARG A 192 20.18 -1.91 -0.09
CA ARG A 192 19.41 -0.64 -0.15
C ARG A 192 18.22 -0.60 0.81
N THR A 193 17.54 -1.73 0.99
CA THR A 193 16.27 -1.79 1.73
C THR A 193 16.43 -2.17 3.20
N ARG A 194 17.59 -2.68 3.62
CA ARG A 194 17.85 -2.97 5.04
C ARG A 194 17.77 -1.69 5.87
N GLY A 195 17.17 -1.79 7.05
CA GLY A 195 17.05 -0.64 7.94
C GLY A 195 16.35 -0.96 9.24
N VAL A 196 16.58 -0.12 10.24
CA VAL A 196 15.88 -0.14 11.53
C VAL A 196 15.40 1.28 11.80
N THR A 197 14.09 1.45 11.95
CA THR A 197 13.45 2.74 12.16
C THR A 197 12.65 2.76 13.47
N LYS A 198 12.83 3.84 14.24
CA LYS A 198 12.09 4.11 15.47
C LYS A 198 10.84 4.94 15.15
N GLY A 199 9.68 4.47 15.57
CA GLY A 199 8.41 5.21 15.50
C GLY A 199 8.34 6.37 16.51
N LYS A 200 7.28 7.17 16.43
CA LYS A 200 6.96 8.13 17.51
C LYS A 200 6.56 7.36 18.77
N GLN A 201 6.92 7.89 19.93
CA GLN A 201 6.46 7.31 21.19
C GLN A 201 4.94 7.40 21.27
N ARG A 202 4.30 6.29 21.63
CA ARG A 202 2.86 6.16 21.81
C ARG A 202 2.43 6.75 23.15
N ARG A 203 1.12 6.90 23.35
CA ARG A 203 0.54 7.49 24.58
C ARG A 203 0.82 6.66 25.83
N ASP A 204 1.04 5.35 25.66
CA ASP A 204 1.43 4.40 26.71
C ASP A 204 2.94 4.40 26.99
N ALA A 205 3.69 5.37 26.44
CA ALA A 205 5.14 5.48 26.49
C ALA A 205 5.92 4.36 25.75
N MET A 206 5.23 3.43 25.09
CA MET A 206 5.87 2.43 24.24
C MET A 206 6.37 3.08 22.96
N THR A 207 7.46 2.54 22.39
CA THR A 207 7.94 2.99 21.09
C THR A 207 8.02 1.82 20.12
N ASP A 208 7.37 1.96 18.98
CA ASP A 208 7.43 0.96 17.92
C ASP A 208 8.81 0.97 17.26
N LEU A 209 9.34 -0.23 17.01
CA LEU A 209 10.54 -0.46 16.22
C LEU A 209 10.16 -1.28 14.99
N ALA A 210 10.46 -0.77 13.80
CA ALA A 210 10.31 -1.51 12.56
C ALA A 210 11.70 -1.81 11.98
N ALA A 211 11.96 -3.06 11.62
CA ALA A 211 13.24 -3.51 11.11
C ALA A 211 13.05 -4.38 9.86
N ARG A 212 13.89 -4.13 8.84
CA ARG A 212 14.08 -4.98 7.67
C ARG A 212 15.51 -5.49 7.73
N LEU A 213 15.69 -6.68 8.28
CA LEU A 213 16.99 -7.26 8.59
C LEU A 213 17.51 -8.12 7.43
N THR A 214 18.84 -8.15 7.26
CA THR A 214 19.49 -9.14 6.39
C THR A 214 19.43 -10.53 7.06
N PRO A 215 19.59 -11.62 6.29
CA PRO A 215 19.69 -12.96 6.87
C PRO A 215 20.79 -13.07 7.92
N GLU A 216 21.96 -12.47 7.66
CA GLU A 216 23.08 -12.41 8.62
C GLU A 216 22.69 -11.67 9.91
N ALA A 217 22.07 -10.49 9.81
CA ALA A 217 21.65 -9.73 10.97
C ALA A 217 20.61 -10.50 11.80
N TRP A 218 19.65 -11.17 11.15
CA TRP A 218 18.67 -12.00 11.85
C TRP A 218 19.31 -13.22 12.51
N ALA A 219 20.26 -13.90 11.85
CA ALA A 219 20.97 -15.04 12.42
C ALA A 219 21.70 -14.69 13.73
N VAL A 220 22.27 -13.48 13.83
CA VAL A 220 22.85 -12.97 15.09
C VAL A 220 21.77 -12.85 16.17
N PHE A 221 20.62 -12.24 15.86
CA PHE A 221 19.52 -12.10 16.81
C PHE A 221 18.91 -13.43 17.20
N GLU A 222 18.87 -14.41 16.30
CA GLU A 222 18.33 -15.74 16.58
C GLU A 222 19.15 -16.45 17.68
N VAL A 223 20.47 -16.40 17.59
CA VAL A 223 21.38 -16.93 18.61
C VAL A 223 21.23 -16.17 19.93
N LEU A 224 21.13 -14.84 19.87
CA LEU A 224 20.94 -14.01 21.05
C LEU A 224 19.60 -14.29 21.75
N PHE A 225 18.51 -14.45 21.00
CA PHE A 225 17.21 -14.78 21.56
C PHE A 225 17.15 -16.21 22.09
N ALA A 226 17.79 -17.17 21.42
CA ALA A 226 17.92 -18.53 21.96
C ALA A 226 18.60 -18.53 23.34
N LYS A 227 19.59 -17.65 23.55
CA LYS A 227 20.32 -17.54 24.82
C LYS A 227 19.58 -16.71 25.88
N TYR A 228 19.09 -15.53 25.53
CA TYR A 228 18.60 -14.53 26.49
C TYR A 228 17.08 -14.46 26.61
N ALA A 229 16.32 -15.03 25.66
CA ALA A 229 14.86 -15.09 25.69
C ALA A 229 14.32 -16.50 26.03
N ALA A 230 15.20 -17.44 26.40
CA ALA A 230 14.80 -18.74 26.93
C ALA A 230 13.93 -18.57 28.19
N PRO A 231 13.02 -19.51 28.51
CA PRO A 231 12.21 -19.44 29.72
C PRO A 231 13.08 -19.22 30.97
N GLY A 232 12.68 -18.30 31.85
CA GLY A 232 13.41 -17.94 33.08
C GLY A 232 14.58 -16.97 32.88
N MET A 233 15.02 -16.72 31.65
CA MET A 233 16.11 -15.76 31.37
C MET A 233 15.62 -14.32 31.35
N CYS A 234 16.42 -13.41 31.91
CA CYS A 234 16.22 -11.97 31.88
C CYS A 234 14.81 -11.54 32.35
N ASN A 235 14.24 -12.23 33.34
CA ASN A 235 12.91 -11.92 33.85
C ASN A 235 12.97 -10.77 34.88
N PRO A 236 12.43 -9.57 34.59
CA PRO A 236 12.46 -8.46 35.54
C PRO A 236 11.52 -8.65 36.74
N ALA A 237 10.57 -9.59 36.68
CA ALA A 237 9.67 -9.91 37.80
C ALA A 237 10.32 -10.86 38.83
N ASP A 238 11.45 -11.46 38.49
CA ASP A 238 12.24 -12.27 39.42
C ASP A 238 13.06 -11.35 40.35
N PRO A 239 13.05 -11.55 41.68
CA PRO A 239 13.93 -10.82 42.59
C PRO A 239 15.42 -10.92 42.26
N GLU A 240 15.86 -12.06 41.68
CA GLU A 240 17.23 -12.28 41.22
C GLU A 240 17.25 -12.75 39.75
N PRO A 241 17.09 -11.81 38.78
CA PRO A 241 16.99 -12.16 37.37
C PRO A 241 18.22 -12.92 36.84
N CYS A 242 18.00 -14.13 36.30
CA CYS A 242 19.06 -14.88 35.62
C CYS A 242 19.46 -14.17 34.32
N THR A 243 20.67 -13.60 34.27
CA THR A 243 21.19 -12.88 33.09
C THR A 243 22.42 -13.56 32.46
N SER A 244 22.91 -14.63 33.09
CA SER A 244 24.02 -15.46 32.60
C SER A 244 23.90 -16.88 33.15
N GLY A 245 24.48 -17.86 32.45
CA GLY A 245 24.36 -19.27 32.82
C GLY A 245 23.00 -19.86 32.45
N THR A 246 22.58 -20.88 33.19
CA THR A 246 21.31 -21.59 33.00
C THR A 246 20.34 -21.18 34.12
N PRO A 247 19.10 -20.79 33.81
CA PRO A 247 18.11 -20.45 34.82
C PRO A 247 17.72 -21.69 35.62
N THR A 248 17.36 -21.50 36.89
CA THR A 248 16.88 -22.61 37.72
C THR A 248 15.48 -23.07 37.28
N GLN A 249 15.10 -24.31 37.63
CA GLN A 249 13.77 -24.84 37.27
C GLN A 249 12.63 -23.96 37.80
N ALA A 250 12.77 -23.42 39.02
CA ALA A 250 11.77 -22.51 39.58
C ALA A 250 11.64 -21.20 38.77
N GLN A 251 12.73 -20.69 38.19
CA GLN A 251 12.69 -19.49 37.33
C GLN A 251 12.02 -19.78 36.00
N ILE A 252 12.23 -20.98 35.46
CA ILE A 252 11.56 -21.45 34.24
C ILE A 252 10.06 -21.60 34.48
N ASP A 253 9.66 -22.27 35.56
CA ASP A 253 8.27 -22.59 35.86
C ASP A 253 7.44 -21.33 36.18
N ASN A 254 8.06 -20.32 36.80
CA ASN A 254 7.43 -19.04 37.14
C ASN A 254 7.50 -18.01 36.01
N ASP A 255 8.08 -18.32 34.85
CA ASP A 255 8.13 -17.41 33.71
C ASP A 255 6.85 -17.50 32.87
N HIS A 256 5.90 -16.61 33.17
CA HIS A 256 4.62 -16.53 32.46
C HIS A 256 4.62 -15.56 31.27
N ARG A 257 5.79 -15.03 30.88
CA ARG A 257 5.90 -14.10 29.75
C ARG A 257 5.74 -14.81 28.42
N SER A 258 5.04 -14.16 27.49
CA SER A 258 5.00 -14.60 26.09
C SER A 258 6.40 -14.56 25.46
N LEU A 259 6.60 -15.28 24.35
CA LEU A 259 7.87 -15.24 23.61
C LEU A 259 8.25 -13.81 23.22
N ALA A 260 7.29 -13.00 22.78
CA ALA A 260 7.52 -11.60 22.41
C ALA A 260 8.00 -10.74 23.60
N GLN A 261 7.43 -10.94 24.80
CA GLN A 261 7.88 -10.27 26.02
C GLN A 261 9.29 -10.72 26.44
N ARG A 262 9.60 -12.02 26.33
CA ARG A 262 10.94 -12.55 26.61
C ARG A 262 11.99 -12.00 25.63
N GLN A 263 11.65 -11.91 24.34
CA GLN A 263 12.51 -11.29 23.33
C GLN A 263 12.72 -9.79 23.59
N HIS A 264 11.68 -9.06 24.02
CA HIS A 264 11.81 -7.67 24.44
C HIS A 264 12.81 -7.51 25.59
N ASP A 265 12.66 -8.29 26.65
CA ASP A 265 13.53 -8.19 27.83
C ASP A 265 14.96 -8.66 27.51
N ALA A 266 15.10 -9.64 26.61
CA ALA A 266 16.39 -10.04 26.05
C ALA A 266 17.09 -8.90 25.31
N LEU A 267 16.38 -8.13 24.47
CA LEU A 267 16.96 -6.95 23.80
C LEU A 267 17.52 -5.93 24.81
N LEU A 268 16.78 -5.69 25.90
CA LEU A 268 17.24 -4.80 26.97
C LEU A 268 18.49 -5.35 27.67
N ALA A 269 18.51 -6.64 28.01
CA ALA A 269 19.65 -7.29 28.64
C ALA A 269 20.90 -7.26 27.74
N ILE A 270 20.75 -7.59 26.45
CA ILE A 270 21.82 -7.54 25.46
C ILE A 270 22.37 -6.11 25.33
N GLY A 271 21.48 -5.11 25.25
CA GLY A 271 21.89 -3.70 25.19
C GLY A 271 22.68 -3.29 26.43
N ARG A 272 22.26 -3.71 27.63
CA ARG A 272 23.01 -3.47 28.88
C ARG A 272 24.36 -4.15 28.88
N ILE A 273 24.45 -5.42 28.46
CA ILE A 273 25.71 -6.17 28.36
C ILE A 273 26.67 -5.46 27.40
N ALA A 274 26.18 -5.06 26.22
CA ALA A 274 26.97 -4.31 25.25
C ALA A 274 27.48 -2.98 25.85
N LEU A 275 26.63 -2.21 26.52
CA LEU A 275 27.03 -0.97 27.18
C LEU A 275 28.05 -1.19 28.31
N MET A 276 27.94 -2.29 29.07
CA MET A 276 28.86 -2.62 30.16
C MET A 276 30.19 -3.23 29.70
N SER A 277 30.29 -3.71 28.45
CA SER A 277 31.53 -4.28 27.89
C SER A 277 32.70 -3.28 27.83
N GLY A 278 32.41 -1.97 27.91
CA GLY A 278 33.42 -0.91 27.80
C GLY A 278 33.91 -0.65 26.37
N GLU A 279 33.47 -1.45 25.38
CA GLU A 279 33.85 -1.33 23.97
C GLU A 279 32.97 -0.32 23.21
N VAL A 280 31.82 0.05 23.78
CA VAL A 280 30.97 1.12 23.25
C VAL A 280 31.60 2.44 23.69
N GLY A 281 32.30 3.11 22.77
CA GLY A 281 33.07 4.33 23.05
C GLY A 281 32.29 5.41 23.84
N HIS A 282 33.03 6.32 24.49
CA HIS A 282 32.41 7.42 25.26
C HIS A 282 31.61 8.34 24.34
N LEU A 283 30.29 8.23 24.38
CA LEU A 283 29.38 9.19 23.77
C LEU A 283 29.36 10.46 24.64
N ASN A 284 29.78 11.59 24.05
CA ASN A 284 29.84 12.91 24.65
C ASN A 284 28.69 13.19 25.65
N GLY A 285 28.96 13.05 26.96
CA GLY A 285 28.24 13.74 28.03
C GLY A 285 27.12 13.02 28.79
N TYR A 286 26.78 11.76 28.51
CA TYR A 286 25.74 11.06 29.29
C TYR A 286 26.34 10.11 30.33
N ARG A 287 26.32 10.55 31.60
CA ARG A 287 26.56 9.70 32.77
C ARG A 287 25.29 8.90 33.06
N TRP A 288 25.34 7.58 32.93
CA TRP A 288 24.27 6.70 33.41
C TRP A 288 24.29 6.71 34.95
N ARG A 289 23.20 7.17 35.57
CA ARG A 289 22.87 6.92 36.99
C ARG A 289 21.85 5.81 37.07
#